data_AF-A0A2C9XPU2-F1
#
_entry.id   AF-A0A2C9XPU2-F1
#
_cell.length_a   1.000
_cell.length_b   1.000
_cell.length_c   1.000
_cell.angle_alpha   90.00
_cell.angle_beta   90.00
_cell.angle_gamma   90.00
#
_symmetry.space_group_name_H-M   'P 1'
#
loop_
_entity.id
_entity.type
_entity.pdbx_description
1 polymer ?
#
loop_
_entity_poly.entity_id
_entity_poly.type
_entity_poly.pdbx_seq_one_letter_code
_entity_poly.pdbx_strand_id
1 'polypeptide(L)'
;MDISVIDATKTNTTTGIVVGDTNASKKMVEFINLACPYCRQWFDESHDLLEEAVASGKIQRIIKLFDKEKPSLQKGNVMHHHITATDEKKALQEIKQIFDAQDEWTQLDLEEVANYAEQTLGLSKQENPTTSQAIIDEANAANIRFVPTVIVEGKIFDESISAEELAEILK
;
A
#
# COMPACT_ATOMS: atom_id res chain seq x y z
N MET A 1 -9.56 -0.75 -14.41
CA MET A 1 -10.01 0.45 -13.67
C MET A 1 -10.28 1.59 -14.64
N ASP A 2 -11.28 2.46 -14.45
CA ASP A 2 -11.34 3.72 -15.22
C ASP A 2 -10.42 4.75 -14.56
N ILE A 3 -9.20 4.86 -15.07
CA ILE A 3 -8.19 5.77 -14.52
C ILE A 3 -8.40 7.22 -14.96
N SER A 4 -9.28 7.48 -15.95
CA SER A 4 -9.49 8.82 -16.51
C SER A 4 -10.16 9.79 -15.54
N VAL A 5 -10.83 9.27 -14.51
CA VAL A 5 -11.50 10.07 -13.47
C VAL A 5 -10.59 10.42 -12.30
N ILE A 6 -9.41 9.79 -12.20
CA ILE A 6 -8.46 9.98 -11.10
C ILE A 6 -7.68 11.28 -11.34
N ASP A 7 -7.71 12.17 -10.35
CA ASP A 7 -6.92 13.41 -10.35
C ASP A 7 -5.65 13.21 -9.51
N ALA A 8 -4.58 12.74 -10.16
CA ALA A 8 -3.30 12.50 -9.50
C ALA A 8 -2.72 13.77 -8.84
N THR A 9 -3.11 14.98 -9.28
CA THR A 9 -2.64 16.25 -8.70
C THR A 9 -3.19 16.51 -7.29
N LYS A 10 -4.20 15.73 -6.87
CA LYS A 10 -4.78 15.78 -5.53
C LYS A 10 -4.14 14.78 -4.55
N THR A 11 -3.15 14.02 -5.01
CA THR A 11 -2.35 13.14 -4.15
C THR A 11 -1.11 13.86 -3.64
N ASN A 12 -0.48 13.30 -2.61
CA ASN A 12 0.75 13.83 -2.02
C ASN A 12 1.76 12.71 -1.72
N THR A 13 3.00 13.13 -1.48
CA THR A 13 4.13 12.25 -1.18
C THR A 13 4.56 12.34 0.29
N THR A 14 3.67 12.77 1.18
CA THR A 14 3.98 13.03 2.60
C THR A 14 3.17 12.17 3.56
N THR A 15 1.95 11.79 3.17
CA THR A 15 1.03 10.99 3.99
C THR A 15 1.21 9.51 3.64
N GLY A 16 1.54 8.68 4.63
CA GLY A 16 1.70 7.23 4.46
C GLY A 16 3.06 6.74 4.97
N ILE A 17 3.41 5.51 4.60
CA ILE A 17 4.69 4.89 4.91
C ILE A 17 5.67 5.29 3.83
N VAL A 18 6.75 5.96 4.22
CA VAL A 18 7.79 6.42 3.30
C VAL A 18 8.91 5.39 3.26
N VAL A 19 9.26 4.94 2.06
CA VAL A 19 10.32 3.94 1.84
C VAL A 19 11.31 4.48 0.80
N GLY A 20 12.59 4.56 1.17
CA GLY A 20 13.67 5.02 0.29
C GLY A 20 14.04 6.49 0.46
N ASP A 21 15.05 6.92 -0.30
CA ASP A 21 15.69 8.23 -0.17
C ASP A 21 14.72 9.40 -0.44
N THR A 22 14.71 10.39 0.45
CA THR A 22 13.93 11.62 0.29
C THR A 22 14.35 12.44 -0.93
N ASN A 23 15.57 12.25 -1.42
CA ASN A 23 16.09 12.86 -2.65
C ASN A 23 15.96 11.98 -3.90
N ALA A 24 15.27 10.83 -3.80
CA ALA A 24 15.09 9.96 -4.95
C ALA A 24 14.43 10.71 -6.12
N SER A 25 14.86 10.37 -7.34
CA SER A 25 14.51 11.11 -8.57
C SER A 25 13.01 11.14 -8.82
N LYS A 26 12.31 10.05 -8.49
CA LYS A 26 10.86 9.91 -8.67
C LYS A 26 10.18 9.53 -7.35
N LYS A 27 8.90 9.90 -7.25
CA LYS A 27 8.03 9.51 -6.15
C LYS A 27 6.93 8.60 -6.68
N MET A 28 6.75 7.47 -6.01
CA MET A 28 5.71 6.49 -6.29
C MET A 28 4.70 6.50 -5.15
N VAL A 29 3.44 6.76 -5.46
CA VAL A 29 2.33 6.72 -4.51
C VAL A 29 1.52 5.45 -4.73
N GLU A 30 1.28 4.67 -3.67
CA GLU A 30 0.58 3.40 -3.74
C GLU A 30 -0.60 3.39 -2.77
N PHE A 31 -1.83 3.39 -3.28
CA PHE A 31 -3.02 3.12 -2.47
C PHE A 31 -3.31 1.63 -2.48
N ILE A 32 -3.09 0.97 -1.35
CA ILE A 32 -3.28 -0.47 -1.19
C ILE A 32 -4.17 -0.80 0.00
N ASN A 33 -4.79 -1.98 -0.02
CA ASN A 33 -5.46 -2.55 1.14
C ASN A 33 -4.95 -3.96 1.37
N LEU A 34 -4.56 -4.30 2.60
CA LEU A 34 -3.91 -5.56 2.90
C LEU A 34 -4.81 -6.80 2.74
N ALA A 35 -6.13 -6.64 2.64
CA ALA A 35 -7.06 -7.73 2.31
C ALA A 35 -7.35 -7.87 0.81
N CYS A 36 -6.76 -7.01 -0.03
CA CYS A 36 -6.97 -7.08 -1.47
C CYS A 36 -5.99 -8.08 -2.11
N PRO A 37 -6.47 -9.10 -2.83
CA PRO A 37 -5.60 -10.06 -3.52
C PRO A 37 -4.83 -9.42 -4.67
N TYR A 38 -5.39 -8.40 -5.34
CA TYR A 38 -4.69 -7.65 -6.37
C TYR A 38 -3.58 -6.76 -5.79
N CYS A 39 -3.75 -6.25 -4.55
CA CYS A 39 -2.66 -5.54 -3.86
C CYS A 39 -1.53 -6.50 -3.47
N ARG A 40 -1.86 -7.73 -3.08
CA ARG A 40 -0.86 -8.80 -2.86
C ARG A 40 -0.10 -9.09 -4.15
N GLN A 41 -0.83 -9.33 -5.25
CA GLN A 41 -0.22 -9.56 -6.56
C GLN A 41 0.74 -8.43 -6.95
N TRP A 42 0.29 -7.17 -6.88
CA TRP A 42 1.14 -6.01 -7.14
C TRP A 42 2.40 -6.02 -6.26
N PHE A 43 2.25 -6.25 -4.96
CA PHE A 43 3.37 -6.22 -4.02
C PHE A 43 4.41 -7.31 -4.32
N ASP A 44 3.97 -8.52 -4.67
CA ASP A 44 4.85 -9.65 -4.97
C ASP A 44 5.50 -9.53 -6.35
N GLU A 45 4.74 -9.22 -7.39
CA GLU A 45 5.23 -9.16 -8.78
C GLU A 45 6.16 -7.95 -9.02
N SER A 46 5.98 -6.85 -8.28
CA SER A 46 6.83 -5.66 -8.39
C SER A 46 8.04 -5.68 -7.44
N HIS A 47 8.13 -6.66 -6.52
CA HIS A 47 9.07 -6.64 -5.40
C HIS A 47 10.52 -6.37 -5.81
N ASP A 48 11.08 -7.22 -6.67
CA ASP A 48 12.50 -7.15 -7.06
C ASP A 48 12.83 -5.83 -7.78
N LEU A 49 11.94 -5.39 -8.69
CA LEU A 49 12.12 -4.14 -9.43
C LEU A 49 12.07 -2.91 -8.51
N LEU A 50 11.13 -2.90 -7.56
CA LEU A 50 11.00 -1.78 -6.62
C LEU A 50 12.12 -1.78 -5.59
N GLU A 51 12.58 -2.95 -5.12
CA GLU A 51 13.72 -3.05 -4.20
C GLU A 51 14.99 -2.49 -4.86
N GLU A 52 15.30 -2.88 -6.10
CA GLU A 52 16.45 -2.35 -6.83
C GLU A 52 16.32 -0.84 -7.08
N ALA A 53 15.14 -0.37 -7.48
CA ALA A 53 14.90 1.04 -7.77
C ALA A 53 14.98 1.91 -6.51
N VAL A 54 14.52 1.41 -5.35
CA VAL A 54 14.67 2.08 -4.06
C VAL A 54 16.14 2.10 -3.64
N ALA A 55 16.83 0.96 -3.70
CA ALA A 55 18.23 0.84 -3.29
C ALA A 55 19.17 1.72 -4.13
N SER A 56 18.85 1.93 -5.41
CA SER A 56 19.60 2.81 -6.32
C SER A 56 19.19 4.29 -6.23
N GLY A 57 18.24 4.67 -5.36
CA GLY A 57 17.77 6.05 -5.21
C GLY A 57 16.96 6.57 -6.40
N LYS A 58 16.47 5.70 -7.28
CA LYS A 58 15.62 6.10 -8.42
C LYS A 58 14.22 6.48 -7.94
N ILE A 59 13.67 5.71 -7.01
CA ILE A 59 12.33 5.95 -6.47
C ILE A 59 12.33 6.06 -4.95
N GLN A 60 11.39 6.85 -4.45
CA GLN A 60 10.88 6.75 -3.10
C GLN A 60 9.40 6.35 -3.17
N ARG A 61 9.03 5.34 -2.39
CA ARG A 61 7.65 4.85 -2.30
C ARG A 61 6.93 5.53 -1.16
N ILE A 62 5.65 5.82 -1.36
CA ILE A 62 4.72 6.36 -0.39
C ILE A 62 3.53 5.42 -0.36
N ILE A 63 3.61 4.45 0.53
CA ILE A 63 2.61 3.38 0.66
C ILE A 63 1.49 3.91 1.57
N LYS A 64 0.29 3.99 1.00
CA LYS A 64 -0.93 4.46 1.65
C LYS A 64 -1.84 3.27 1.90
N LEU A 65 -1.89 2.86 3.16
CA LEU A 65 -2.81 1.84 3.65
C LEU A 65 -4.23 2.42 3.66
N PHE A 66 -4.99 2.12 2.61
CA PHE A 66 -6.30 2.73 2.35
C PHE A 66 -7.41 1.87 2.94
N ASP A 67 -7.95 2.33 4.07
CA ASP A 67 -9.12 1.73 4.70
C ASP A 67 -10.34 1.79 3.76
N LYS A 68 -11.07 0.68 3.67
CA LYS A 68 -12.20 0.53 2.75
C LYS A 68 -13.49 0.16 3.49
N GLU A 69 -14.60 0.69 2.99
CA GLU A 69 -15.96 0.34 3.44
C GLU A 69 -16.46 -1.01 2.93
N LYS A 70 -15.89 -1.52 1.83
CA LYS A 70 -16.31 -2.81 1.25
C LYS A 70 -16.09 -3.90 2.31
N PRO A 71 -17.10 -4.72 2.68
CA PRO A 71 -16.97 -5.69 3.77
C PRO A 71 -15.78 -6.66 3.62
N SER A 72 -15.49 -7.09 2.39
CA SER A 72 -14.34 -7.97 2.13
C SER A 72 -12.97 -7.32 2.41
N LEU A 73 -12.90 -5.99 2.42
CA LEU A 73 -11.66 -5.22 2.61
C LEU A 73 -11.55 -4.61 4.01
N GLN A 74 -12.62 -4.61 4.80
CA GLN A 74 -12.59 -4.11 6.19
C GLN A 74 -11.62 -4.91 7.07
N LYS A 75 -11.40 -6.19 6.77
CA LYS A 75 -10.38 -7.02 7.44
C LYS A 75 -8.97 -6.46 7.21
N GLY A 76 -8.71 -5.88 6.04
CA GLY A 76 -7.46 -5.20 5.74
C GLY A 76 -7.27 -3.95 6.59
N ASN A 77 -8.34 -3.22 6.91
CA ASN A 77 -8.28 -2.05 7.79
C ASN A 77 -7.73 -2.43 9.18
N VAL A 78 -8.19 -3.56 9.73
CA VAL A 78 -7.67 -4.09 11.01
C VAL A 78 -6.16 -4.33 10.91
N MET A 79 -5.70 -4.98 9.83
CA MET A 79 -4.28 -5.23 9.59
C MET A 79 -3.46 -3.95 9.40
N HIS A 80 -4.03 -2.92 8.77
CA HIS A 80 -3.34 -1.62 8.61
C HIS A 80 -2.94 -1.00 9.93
N HIS A 81 -3.76 -1.18 10.97
CA HIS A 81 -3.55 -0.61 12.29
C HIS A 81 -2.48 -1.35 13.10
N HIS A 82 -1.82 -2.36 12.51
CA HIS A 82 -0.73 -3.12 13.11
C HIS A 82 0.63 -2.88 12.42
N ILE A 83 0.71 -1.98 11.43
CA ILE A 83 1.96 -1.66 10.70
C ILE A 83 2.76 -0.53 11.38
N THR A 84 4.06 -0.74 11.58
CA THR A 84 4.99 0.25 12.16
C THR A 84 5.43 1.24 11.08
N ALA A 85 4.57 2.22 10.79
CA ALA A 85 4.77 3.19 9.72
C ALA A 85 6.02 4.10 9.86
N THR A 86 6.62 4.17 11.06
CA THR A 86 7.81 5.00 11.34
C THR A 86 9.14 4.31 11.03
N ASP A 87 9.13 3.03 10.67
CA ASP A 87 10.31 2.25 10.29
C ASP A 87 10.05 1.58 8.94
N GLU A 88 10.71 2.07 7.88
CA GLU A 88 10.46 1.61 6.51
C GLU A 88 10.71 0.11 6.33
N LYS A 89 11.75 -0.44 6.97
CA LYS A 89 12.13 -1.84 6.81
C LYS A 89 11.16 -2.73 7.56
N LYS A 90 10.83 -2.34 8.79
CA LYS A 90 9.84 -3.07 9.59
C LYS A 90 8.47 -3.05 8.92
N ALA A 91 8.03 -1.89 8.43
CA ALA A 91 6.76 -1.77 7.74
C ALA A 91 6.67 -2.69 6.51
N LEU A 92 7.71 -2.74 5.66
CA LEU A 92 7.73 -3.63 4.51
C LEU A 92 7.72 -5.11 4.91
N GLN A 93 8.45 -5.48 5.96
CA GLN A 93 8.45 -6.84 6.48
C GLN A 93 7.07 -7.26 7.00
N GLU A 94 6.41 -6.39 7.76
CA GLU A 94 5.07 -6.63 8.30
C GLU A 94 4.02 -6.71 7.18
N ILE A 95 4.08 -5.80 6.19
CA ILE A 95 3.21 -5.85 5.01
C ILE A 95 3.39 -7.18 4.28
N LYS A 96 4.64 -7.59 4.05
CA LYS A 96 4.94 -8.88 3.42
C LYS A 96 4.38 -10.05 4.22
N GLN A 97 4.62 -10.07 5.53
CA GLN A 97 4.14 -11.13 6.41
C GLN A 97 2.61 -11.23 6.39
N ILE A 98 1.89 -10.10 6.37
CA ILE A 98 0.43 -10.07 6.26
C ILE A 98 -0.04 -10.57 4.90
N PHE A 99 0.62 -10.20 3.81
CA PHE A 99 0.28 -10.69 2.47
C PHE A 99 0.56 -12.19 2.28
N ASP A 100 1.67 -12.69 2.81
CA ASP A 100 2.03 -14.11 2.77
C ASP A 100 0.96 -14.97 3.48
N ALA A 101 0.34 -14.45 4.54
CA ALA A 101 -0.73 -15.10 5.29
C ALA A 101 -2.16 -14.74 4.84
N GLN A 102 -2.32 -13.97 3.74
CA GLN A 102 -3.60 -13.36 3.35
C GLN A 102 -4.75 -14.37 3.21
N ASP A 103 -4.49 -15.55 2.66
CA ASP A 103 -5.54 -16.56 2.45
C ASP A 103 -6.08 -17.15 3.77
N GLU A 104 -5.32 -17.04 4.86
CA GLU A 104 -5.71 -17.54 6.19
C GLU A 104 -6.59 -16.53 6.92
N TRP A 105 -6.05 -15.35 7.22
CA TRP A 105 -6.73 -14.38 8.07
C TRP A 105 -7.92 -13.71 7.39
N THR A 106 -7.94 -13.64 6.05
CA THR A 106 -9.11 -13.07 5.34
C THR A 106 -10.36 -13.94 5.46
N GLN A 107 -10.28 -15.18 5.96
CA GLN A 107 -11.45 -16.02 6.24
C GLN A 107 -12.07 -15.73 7.62
N LEU A 108 -11.30 -15.12 8.53
CA LEU A 108 -11.68 -14.86 9.93
C LEU A 108 -12.62 -13.66 10.07
N ASP A 109 -13.33 -13.54 11.18
CA ASP A 109 -14.05 -12.30 11.50
C ASP A 109 -13.11 -11.16 11.94
N LEU A 110 -13.62 -9.95 12.13
CA LEU A 110 -12.78 -8.78 12.44
C LEU A 110 -12.05 -8.90 13.79
N GLU A 111 -12.68 -9.53 14.80
CA GLU A 111 -12.06 -9.73 16.11
C GLU A 111 -10.95 -10.78 16.03
N GLU A 112 -11.22 -11.86 15.31
CA GLU A 112 -10.26 -12.92 15.03
C GLU A 112 -9.08 -12.43 14.16
N VAL A 113 -9.29 -11.51 13.22
CA VAL A 113 -8.21 -10.87 12.45
C VAL A 113 -7.27 -10.09 13.37
N ALA A 114 -7.79 -9.34 14.33
CA ALA A 114 -6.97 -8.63 15.31
C ALA A 114 -6.17 -9.64 16.18
N ASN A 115 -6.82 -10.70 16.65
CA ASN A 115 -6.15 -11.77 17.39
C ASN A 115 -5.08 -12.46 16.54
N TYR A 116 -5.32 -12.68 15.25
CA TYR A 116 -4.35 -13.28 14.33
C TYR A 116 -3.12 -12.38 14.16
N ALA A 117 -3.34 -11.07 13.97
CA ALA A 117 -2.26 -10.09 13.88
C ALA A 117 -1.35 -10.12 15.12
N GLU A 118 -1.93 -10.12 16.32
CA GLU A 118 -1.16 -10.07 17.57
C GLU A 118 -0.56 -11.43 17.95
N GLN A 119 -1.34 -12.50 17.90
CA GLN A 119 -0.97 -13.80 18.46
C GLN A 119 -0.25 -14.71 17.46
N THR A 120 -0.55 -14.58 16.16
CA THR A 120 0.06 -15.42 15.11
C THR A 120 1.18 -14.68 14.40
N LEU A 121 0.94 -13.42 14.01
CA LEU A 121 1.95 -12.63 13.31
C LEU A 121 2.90 -11.88 14.26
N GLY A 122 2.57 -11.78 15.55
CA GLY A 122 3.40 -11.10 16.54
C GLY A 122 3.45 -9.57 16.36
N LEU A 123 2.44 -9.00 15.70
CA LEU A 123 2.35 -7.57 15.43
C LEU A 123 1.68 -6.85 16.60
N SER A 124 2.08 -5.60 16.84
CA SER A 124 1.46 -4.78 17.89
C SER A 124 0.49 -3.77 17.29
N LYS A 125 -0.70 -3.65 17.88
CA LYS A 125 -1.64 -2.59 17.51
C LYS A 125 -1.02 -1.21 17.73
N GLN A 126 -1.04 -0.39 16.70
CA GLN A 126 -0.45 0.96 16.64
C GLN A 126 -1.28 1.87 15.70
N GLU A 127 -2.58 1.92 15.98
CA GLU A 127 -3.54 2.67 15.18
C GLU A 127 -3.20 4.17 15.13
N ASN A 128 -3.24 4.74 13.91
CA ASN A 128 -3.10 6.16 13.69
C ASN A 128 -4.33 6.67 12.91
N PRO A 129 -5.42 7.04 13.61
CA PRO A 129 -6.66 7.43 12.96
C PRO A 129 -6.50 8.73 12.16
N THR A 130 -5.60 9.62 12.57
CA THR A 130 -5.29 10.86 11.83
C THR A 130 -4.70 10.55 10.45
N THR A 131 -3.69 9.67 10.37
CA THR A 131 -3.11 9.27 9.09
C THR A 131 -4.11 8.47 8.25
N SER A 132 -4.86 7.56 8.87
CA SER A 132 -5.86 6.74 8.15
C SER A 132 -6.95 7.61 7.52
N GLN A 133 -7.47 8.60 8.27
CA GLN A 133 -8.44 9.55 7.74
C GLN A 133 -7.83 10.43 6.65
N ALA A 134 -6.58 10.90 6.81
CA ALA A 134 -5.91 11.69 5.79
C ALA A 134 -5.74 10.94 4.46
N ILE A 135 -5.46 9.63 4.51
CA ILE A 135 -5.40 8.76 3.31
C ILE A 135 -6.78 8.64 2.65
N ILE A 136 -7.85 8.47 3.44
CA ILE A 136 -9.22 8.43 2.92
C ILE A 136 -9.60 9.75 2.26
N ASP A 137 -9.30 10.88 2.89
CA ASP A 137 -9.58 12.22 2.38
C ASP A 137 -8.82 12.50 1.09
N GLU A 138 -7.54 12.11 1.03
CA GLU A 138 -6.71 12.21 -0.16
C GLU A 138 -7.26 11.36 -1.30
N ALA A 139 -7.58 10.10 -1.04
CA ALA A 139 -8.17 9.21 -2.05
C ALA A 139 -9.50 9.77 -2.58
N ASN A 140 -10.35 10.32 -1.70
CA ASN A 140 -11.59 10.98 -2.09
C ASN A 140 -11.35 12.21 -2.95
N ALA A 141 -10.40 13.07 -2.59
CA ALA A 141 -10.05 14.27 -3.34
C ALA A 141 -9.51 13.93 -4.74
N ALA A 142 -8.75 12.84 -4.86
CA ALA A 142 -8.20 12.33 -6.11
C ALA A 142 -9.15 11.41 -6.89
N ASN A 143 -10.38 11.18 -6.43
CA ASN A 143 -11.35 10.22 -6.99
C ASN A 143 -10.83 8.76 -7.06
N ILE A 144 -9.90 8.38 -6.18
CA ILE A 144 -9.37 7.03 -6.10
C ILE A 144 -10.36 6.14 -5.34
N ARG A 145 -11.03 5.25 -6.07
CA ARG A 145 -12.05 4.33 -5.52
C ARG A 145 -11.57 2.89 -5.37
N PHE A 146 -10.52 2.51 -6.10
CA PHE A 146 -10.07 1.13 -6.23
C PHE A 146 -8.64 0.96 -5.70
N VAL A 147 -8.30 -0.27 -5.34
CA VAL A 147 -6.97 -0.66 -4.88
C VAL A 147 -6.58 -1.97 -5.59
N PRO A 148 -5.30 -2.15 -5.99
CA PRO A 148 -4.24 -1.16 -5.91
C PRO A 148 -4.46 -0.01 -6.90
N THR A 149 -4.09 1.22 -6.51
CA THR A 149 -3.89 2.33 -7.44
C THR A 149 -2.47 2.84 -7.23
N VAL A 150 -1.66 2.80 -8.27
CA VAL A 150 -0.26 3.22 -8.23
C VAL A 150 -0.06 4.43 -9.12
N ILE A 151 0.69 5.41 -8.64
CA ILE A 151 0.94 6.67 -9.34
C ILE A 151 2.43 6.97 -9.34
N VAL A 152 3.02 7.17 -10.51
CA VAL A 152 4.41 7.64 -10.68
C VAL A 152 4.42 8.77 -11.69
N GLU A 153 4.83 9.97 -11.25
CA GLU A 153 4.91 11.17 -12.10
C GLU A 153 3.61 11.45 -12.89
N GLY A 154 2.44 11.19 -12.28
CA GLY A 154 1.13 11.38 -12.91
C GLY A 154 0.68 10.23 -13.83
N LYS A 155 1.52 9.23 -14.10
CA LYS A 155 1.08 7.97 -14.72
C LYS A 155 0.38 7.14 -13.66
N ILE A 156 -0.82 6.67 -13.99
CA ILE A 156 -1.69 5.91 -13.08
C ILE A 156 -1.87 4.51 -13.64
N PHE A 157 -1.67 3.49 -12.82
CA PHE A 157 -1.82 2.08 -13.18
C PHE A 157 -2.21 1.24 -11.96
N ASP A 158 -2.44 -0.05 -12.18
CA ASP A 158 -2.80 -1.04 -11.16
C ASP A 158 -1.92 -2.30 -11.31
N GLU A 159 -2.33 -3.42 -10.70
CA GLU A 159 -1.58 -4.68 -10.73
C GLU A 159 -1.40 -5.26 -12.14
N SER A 160 -2.17 -4.80 -13.13
CA SER A 160 -2.10 -5.33 -14.49
C SER A 160 -0.91 -4.80 -15.32
N ILE A 161 -0.12 -3.89 -14.78
CA ILE A 161 1.09 -3.37 -15.43
C ILE A 161 2.11 -4.50 -15.67
N SER A 162 2.71 -4.51 -16.86
CA SER A 162 3.80 -5.45 -17.14
C SER A 162 5.11 -5.06 -16.45
N ALA A 163 5.98 -6.04 -16.17
CA ALA A 163 7.31 -5.78 -15.62
C ALA A 163 8.14 -4.86 -16.51
N GLU A 164 8.03 -5.00 -17.85
CA GLU A 164 8.70 -4.14 -18.81
C GLU A 164 8.20 -2.69 -18.73
N GLU A 165 6.88 -2.49 -18.70
CA GLU A 165 6.30 -1.16 -18.60
C GLU A 165 6.64 -0.49 -17.27
N LEU A 166 6.59 -1.24 -16.17
CA LEU A 166 7.03 -0.76 -14.86
C LEU A 166 8.50 -0.34 -14.91
N ALA A 167 9.38 -1.18 -15.47
CA ALA A 167 10.80 -0.85 -15.59
C ALA A 167 11.03 0.43 -16.42
N GLU A 168 10.29 0.66 -17.51
CA GLU A 168 10.37 1.91 -18.27
C GLU A 168 9.90 3.13 -17.46
N ILE A 169 8.89 2.97 -16.59
CA ILE A 169 8.44 4.05 -15.69
C ILE A 169 9.51 4.35 -14.62
N LEU A 170 10.25 3.35 -14.17
CA LEU A 170 11.26 3.46 -13.11
C LEU A 170 12.63 4.01 -13.56
N LYS A 171 12.92 4.02 -14.87
CA LYS A 171 14.16 4.59 -15.45
C LYS A 171 14.26 6.09 -15.22
#